data_AF-A0A915ZNK0-F1
#
_entry.id   AF-A0A915ZNK0-F1
#
_cell.length_a   1.000
_cell.length_b   1.000
_cell.length_c   1.000
_cell.angle_alpha   90.00
_cell.angle_beta   90.00
_cell.angle_gamma   90.00
#
_symmetry.space_group_name_H-M   'P 1'
#
loop_
_entity.id
_entity.type
_entity.pdbx_description
1 polymer ?
#
loop_
_entity_poly.entity_id
_entity_poly.type
_entity_poly.pdbx_seq_one_letter_code
_entity_poly.pdbx_strand_id
1 'polypeptide(L)'
;MSWATDIRVVIGLDFGTTYSGFSLYHCEAEDIGDIRYRPKLPEPLTYKKAITDYLYEMGKLAKENVHKFWPGIDFMENVLIVLTIPAEYSENDKAIMRDCIYNAKLINNKFSEKLQITTEPEAAAIYCLYSSLKEHKLTKSGTNFMVVDCGGGTVDLTTRKLLEENQLE
;
A
#
# COMPACT_ATOMS: atom_id res chain seq x y z
N MET A 1 16.41 13.87 38.32
CA MET A 1 17.44 14.08 37.28
C MET A 1 16.90 13.49 36.00
N SER A 2 16.81 14.30 34.95
CA SER A 2 16.24 13.91 33.66
C SER A 2 17.26 13.03 32.94
N TRP A 3 17.08 11.72 32.97
CA TRP A 3 17.93 10.75 32.26
C TRP A 3 18.07 11.06 30.76
N ALA A 4 17.11 11.81 30.20
CA ALA A 4 17.12 12.24 28.81
C ALA A 4 18.28 13.21 28.47
N THR A 5 18.85 13.94 29.44
CA THR A 5 19.92 14.93 29.15
C THR A 5 21.31 14.32 28.99
N ASP A 6 21.49 13.01 29.24
CA ASP A 6 22.81 12.33 29.14
C ASP A 6 22.86 11.27 28.02
N ILE A 7 21.81 11.17 27.20
CA ILE A 7 21.80 10.30 26.01
C ILE A 7 22.45 11.06 24.86
N ARG A 8 23.55 10.51 24.33
CA ARG A 8 24.32 11.11 23.21
C ARG A 8 24.16 10.36 21.89
N VAL A 9 23.68 9.12 21.97
CA VAL A 9 23.49 8.25 20.81
C VAL A 9 22.19 7.48 21.00
N VAL A 10 21.30 7.58 20.01
CA VAL A 10 20.11 6.74 19.91
C VAL A 10 20.41 5.60 18.95
N ILE A 11 20.08 4.39 19.37
CA ILE A 11 20.20 3.18 18.55
C ILE A 11 18.78 2.73 18.22
N GLY A 12 18.42 2.80 16.94
CA GLY A 12 17.22 2.17 16.43
C GLY A 12 17.53 0.72 16.08
N LEU A 13 16.85 -0.23 16.71
CA LEU A 13 16.95 -1.66 16.39
C LEU A 13 15.69 -2.07 15.63
N ASP A 14 15.88 -2.58 14.42
CA ASP A 14 14.80 -3.16 13.61
C ASP A 14 15.00 -4.67 13.51
N PHE A 15 14.00 -5.42 13.96
CA PHE A 15 14.02 -6.87 14.00
C PHE A 15 12.92 -7.43 13.11
N GLY A 16 13.24 -7.57 11.82
CA GLY A 16 12.39 -8.24 10.84
C GLY A 16 12.74 -9.72 10.66
N THR A 17 11.77 -10.48 10.15
CA THR A 17 11.91 -11.92 9.86
C THR A 17 12.79 -12.21 8.64
N THR A 18 12.91 -11.25 7.71
CA THR A 18 13.75 -11.40 6.50
C THR A 18 15.05 -10.61 6.61
N TYR A 19 15.01 -9.42 7.21
CA TYR A 19 16.20 -8.62 7.50
C TYR A 19 16.07 -8.01 8.89
N SER A 20 17.16 -8.05 9.66
CA SER A 20 17.30 -7.27 10.90
C SER A 20 18.44 -6.27 10.71
N GLY A 21 18.29 -5.09 11.31
CA GLY A 21 19.25 -4.00 11.14
C GLY A 21 19.26 -3.06 12.33
N PHE A 22 20.21 -2.14 12.32
CA PHE A 22 20.25 -1.06 13.27
C PHE A 22 20.67 0.25 12.60
N SER A 23 20.19 1.35 13.14
CA SER A 23 20.61 2.70 12.78
C SER A 23 21.19 3.39 14.01
N LEU A 24 22.22 4.22 13.77
CA LEU A 24 22.88 5.01 14.81
C LEU A 24 22.64 6.48 14.49
N TYR A 25 22.23 7.25 15.49
CA TYR A 25 22.08 8.69 15.37
C TYR A 25 22.67 9.37 16.61
N HIS A 26 23.58 10.32 16.40
CA HIS A 26 24.14 11.13 17.48
C HIS A 26 23.18 12.29 17.78
N CYS A 27 22.70 12.38 19.02
CA CYS A 27 21.73 13.40 19.46
C CYS A 27 22.39 14.39 20.41
N GLU A 28 22.11 15.67 20.24
CA GLU A 28 22.22 16.67 21.31
C GLU A 28 20.93 16.65 22.17
N ALA A 29 20.97 17.20 23.38
CA ALA A 29 19.88 17.07 24.36
C ALA A 29 18.52 17.62 23.88
N GLU A 30 18.51 18.54 22.90
CA GLU A 30 17.29 19.06 22.27
C GLU A 30 16.67 18.09 21.24
N ASP A 31 17.44 17.17 20.65
CA ASP A 31 17.00 16.28 19.56
C ASP A 31 16.08 15.15 20.05
N ILE A 32 16.15 14.80 21.33
CA ILE A 32 15.40 13.67 21.93
C ILE A 32 13.91 13.99 22.08
N GLY A 33 13.55 15.27 22.12
CA GLY A 33 12.15 15.72 22.17
C GLY A 33 11.40 15.53 20.84
N ASP A 34 12.13 15.28 19.74
CA ASP A 34 11.61 15.37 18.37
C ASP A 34 11.90 14.09 17.56
N ILE A 35 11.76 12.90 18.16
CA ILE A 35 11.65 11.64 17.37
C ILE A 35 10.28 11.61 16.67
N ARG A 36 10.09 12.55 15.74
CA ARG A 36 9.01 12.61 14.76
C ARG A 36 9.65 12.81 13.38
N TYR A 37 10.30 11.80 12.84
CA TYR A 37 10.86 11.93 11.49
C TYR A 37 10.45 10.75 10.61
N ARG A 38 9.34 10.94 9.87
CA ARG A 38 9.36 10.47 8.48
C ARG A 38 10.46 11.32 7.81
N PRO A 39 11.58 10.74 7.36
CA PRO A 39 12.65 11.52 6.75
C PRO A 39 12.08 12.33 5.60
N LYS A 40 12.47 13.61 5.51
CA LYS A 40 12.13 14.43 4.35
C LYS A 40 12.77 13.79 3.12
N LEU A 41 11.99 13.70 2.03
CA LEU A 41 12.54 13.26 0.76
C LEU A 41 13.64 14.24 0.32
N PRO A 42 14.69 13.75 -0.36
CA PRO A 42 15.78 14.61 -0.80
C PRO A 42 15.24 15.65 -1.79
N GLU A 43 15.45 16.94 -1.52
CA GLU A 43 15.04 18.00 -2.43
C GLU A 43 15.69 17.81 -3.82
N PRO A 44 14.97 18.02 -4.94
CA PRO A 44 13.61 18.57 -5.06
C PRO A 44 12.49 17.50 -5.11
N LEU A 45 12.73 16.28 -4.62
CA LEU A 45 11.79 15.17 -4.73
C LEU A 45 10.61 15.34 -3.75
N THR A 46 9.40 15.46 -4.30
CA THR A 46 8.16 15.40 -3.51
C THR A 46 7.59 13.99 -3.51
N TYR A 47 6.75 13.65 -2.52
CA TYR A 47 6.10 12.33 -2.48
C TYR A 47 5.23 12.09 -3.74
N LYS A 48 4.56 13.14 -4.26
CA LYS A 48 3.79 13.04 -5.51
C LYS A 48 4.67 12.67 -6.69
N LYS A 49 5.85 13.30 -6.79
CA LYS A 49 6.81 13.00 -7.87
C LYS A 49 7.34 11.57 -7.74
N ALA A 50 7.73 11.17 -6.53
CA ALA A 50 8.21 9.81 -6.26
C ALA A 50 7.17 8.74 -6.64
N ILE A 51 5.92 8.91 -6.20
CA ILE A 51 4.81 8.01 -6.53
C ILE A 51 4.53 8.00 -8.04
N THR A 52 4.48 9.19 -8.66
CA THR A 52 4.21 9.31 -10.11
C THR A 52 5.28 8.61 -10.94
N ASP A 53 6.56 8.81 -10.61
CA ASP A 53 7.67 8.21 -11.34
C ASP A 53 7.66 6.69 -11.20
N TYR A 54 7.46 6.18 -9.99
CA TYR A 54 7.33 4.75 -9.75
C TYR A 54 6.19 4.14 -10.56
N LEU A 55 5.00 4.74 -10.51
CA LEU A 55 3.84 4.30 -11.29
C LEU A 55 4.07 4.40 -12.80
N TYR A 56 4.83 5.39 -13.26
CA TYR A 56 5.17 5.55 -14.67
C TYR A 56 6.06 4.40 -15.16
N GLU A 57 7.10 4.05 -14.40
CA GLU A 57 7.98 2.92 -14.72
C GLU A 57 7.23 1.58 -14.67
N MET A 58 6.45 1.34 -13.60
CA MET A 58 5.58 0.15 -13.51
C MET A 58 4.56 0.10 -14.65
N GLY A 59 4.03 1.26 -15.04
CA GLY A 59 3.08 1.38 -16.12
C GLY A 59 3.66 1.05 -17.49
N LYS A 60 4.94 1.33 -17.73
CA LYS A 60 5.64 0.87 -18.95
C LYS A 60 5.68 -0.65 -19.01
N LEU A 61 6.11 -1.30 -17.92
CA LEU A 61 6.13 -2.77 -17.81
C LEU A 61 4.73 -3.37 -17.98
N ALA A 62 3.70 -2.77 -17.38
CA ALA A 62 2.33 -3.24 -17.50
C ALA A 62 1.84 -3.17 -18.96
N LYS A 63 2.07 -2.04 -19.64
CA LYS A 63 1.69 -1.85 -21.05
C LYS A 63 2.41 -2.82 -21.97
N GLU A 64 3.71 -3.00 -21.77
CA GLU A 64 4.52 -3.96 -22.54
C GLU A 64 3.97 -5.38 -22.37
N ASN A 65 3.66 -5.79 -21.13
CA ASN A 65 3.09 -7.11 -20.87
C ASN A 65 1.69 -7.26 -21.46
N VAL A 66 0.82 -6.25 -21.36
CA VAL A 66 -0.51 -6.31 -21.98
C VAL A 66 -0.40 -6.49 -23.49
N HIS A 67 0.45 -5.70 -24.15
CA HIS A 67 0.68 -5.81 -25.59
C HIS A 67 1.26 -7.19 -25.98
N LYS A 68 2.19 -7.71 -25.17
CA LYS A 68 2.85 -9.00 -25.42
C LYS A 68 1.91 -10.18 -25.26
N PHE A 69 1.13 -10.23 -24.18
CA PHE A 69 0.27 -11.37 -23.86
C PHE A 69 -1.10 -11.30 -24.54
N TRP A 70 -1.61 -10.09 -24.81
CA TRP A 70 -2.89 -9.87 -25.45
C TRP A 70 -2.79 -8.83 -26.59
N PRO A 71 -2.22 -9.21 -27.74
CA PRO A 71 -2.14 -8.33 -28.91
C PRO A 71 -3.53 -7.83 -29.34
N GLY A 72 -3.63 -6.54 -29.64
CA GLY A 72 -4.89 -5.89 -30.05
C GLY A 72 -5.73 -5.32 -28.91
N ILE A 73 -5.34 -5.53 -27.64
CA ILE A 73 -5.90 -4.81 -26.50
C ILE A 73 -5.25 -3.42 -26.44
N ASP A 74 -6.08 -2.38 -26.55
CA ASP A 74 -5.66 -1.01 -26.27
C ASP A 74 -5.63 -0.81 -24.75
N PHE A 75 -4.46 -0.48 -24.21
CA PHE A 75 -4.29 -0.36 -22.77
C PHE A 75 -5.19 0.74 -22.16
N MET A 76 -5.39 1.85 -22.85
CA MET A 76 -6.20 2.95 -22.34
C MET A 76 -7.70 2.70 -22.54
N GLU A 77 -8.06 1.95 -23.59
CA GLU A 77 -9.45 1.69 -23.90
C GLU A 77 -10.02 0.44 -23.24
N ASN A 78 -9.21 -0.58 -23.01
CA ASN A 78 -9.70 -1.92 -22.67
C ASN A 78 -9.21 -2.44 -21.31
N VAL A 79 -8.30 -1.73 -20.61
CA VAL A 79 -7.79 -2.16 -19.30
C VAL A 79 -8.47 -1.40 -18.17
N LEU A 80 -8.96 -2.15 -17.18
CA LEU A 80 -9.35 -1.63 -15.85
C LEU A 80 -8.15 -1.77 -14.91
N ILE A 81 -7.76 -0.68 -14.27
CA ILE A 81 -6.76 -0.67 -13.20
C ILE A 81 -7.49 -0.67 -11.86
N VAL A 82 -7.20 -1.66 -11.02
CA VAL A 82 -7.62 -1.68 -9.61
C VAL A 82 -6.38 -1.41 -8.76
N LEU A 83 -6.33 -0.24 -8.12
CA LEU A 83 -5.24 0.15 -7.23
C LEU A 83 -5.63 -0.13 -5.78
N THR A 84 -4.78 -0.86 -5.06
CA THR A 84 -4.88 -1.00 -3.61
C THR A 84 -4.19 0.17 -2.90
N ILE A 85 -4.75 0.59 -1.77
CA ILE A 85 -4.16 1.59 -0.86
C ILE A 85 -4.33 1.16 0.60
N PRO A 86 -3.56 1.73 1.55
CA PRO A 86 -3.78 1.49 2.97
C PRO A 86 -5.20 1.90 3.41
N ALA A 87 -5.73 1.25 4.44
CA ALA A 87 -7.10 1.49 4.91
C ALA A 87 -7.27 2.88 5.54
N GLU A 88 -6.20 3.47 6.06
CA GLU A 88 -6.21 4.75 6.75
C GLU A 88 -6.19 5.95 5.79
N TYR A 89 -6.03 5.71 4.48
CA TYR A 89 -5.96 6.78 3.49
C TYR A 89 -7.29 7.54 3.40
N SER A 90 -7.20 8.85 3.60
CA SER A 90 -8.35 9.75 3.50
C SER A 90 -8.80 9.92 2.03
N GLU A 91 -9.98 10.52 1.83
CA GLU A 91 -10.44 10.89 0.48
C GLU A 91 -9.47 11.85 -0.24
N ASN A 92 -8.76 12.70 0.51
CA ASN A 92 -7.72 13.54 -0.06
C ASN A 92 -6.50 12.71 -0.52
N ASP A 93 -6.11 11.69 0.24
CA ASP A 93 -5.01 10.80 -0.15
C ASP A 93 -5.39 9.97 -1.38
N LYS A 94 -6.63 9.49 -1.46
CA LYS A 94 -7.19 8.86 -2.67
C LYS A 94 -7.14 9.78 -3.88
N ALA A 95 -7.52 11.05 -3.71
CA ALA A 95 -7.44 12.05 -4.77
C ALA A 95 -5.98 12.30 -5.23
N ILE A 96 -5.03 12.33 -4.29
CA ILE A 96 -3.59 12.42 -4.59
C ILE A 96 -3.11 11.20 -5.38
N MET A 97 -3.54 9.98 -5.02
CA MET A 97 -3.18 8.77 -5.75
C MET A 97 -3.76 8.77 -7.17
N ARG A 98 -5.00 9.24 -7.35
CA ARG A 98 -5.60 9.45 -8.69
C ARG A 98 -4.79 10.45 -9.52
N ASP A 99 -4.35 11.55 -8.92
CA ASP A 99 -3.47 12.51 -9.59
C ASP A 99 -2.15 11.88 -10.02
N CYS A 100 -1.52 11.07 -9.17
CA CYS A 100 -0.27 10.41 -9.49
C CYS A 100 -0.44 9.39 -10.63
N ILE A 101 -1.49 8.55 -10.62
CA ILE A 101 -1.77 7.60 -11.72
C ILE A 101 -2.04 8.32 -13.05
N TYR A 102 -2.81 9.42 -13.01
CA TYR A 102 -3.07 10.22 -14.21
C TYR A 102 -1.78 10.82 -14.78
N ASN A 103 -0.95 11.42 -13.92
CA ASN A 103 0.33 11.99 -14.34
C ASN A 103 1.33 10.93 -14.82
N ALA A 104 1.25 9.72 -14.26
CA ALA A 104 1.99 8.54 -14.69
C ALA A 104 1.51 7.94 -16.03
N LYS A 105 0.54 8.58 -16.70
CA LYS A 105 0.01 8.17 -18.02
C LYS A 105 -0.54 6.74 -18.00
N LEU A 106 -1.16 6.35 -16.90
CA LEU A 106 -1.86 5.07 -16.77
C LEU A 106 -3.36 5.17 -17.08
N ILE A 107 -3.91 6.39 -17.05
CA ILE A 107 -5.27 6.73 -17.47
C ILE A 107 -5.26 8.05 -18.26
N ASN A 108 -6.20 8.20 -19.20
CA ASN A 108 -6.30 9.40 -20.04
C ASN A 108 -7.14 10.53 -19.41
N ASN A 109 -7.90 10.23 -18.36
CA ASN A 109 -8.75 11.20 -17.66
C ASN A 109 -8.60 10.98 -16.15
N LYS A 110 -8.38 12.06 -15.38
CA LYS A 110 -8.28 12.04 -13.91
C LYS A 110 -9.49 11.40 -13.22
N PHE A 111 -10.67 11.45 -13.84
CA PHE A 111 -11.92 10.87 -13.36
C PHE A 111 -12.33 9.61 -14.13
N SER A 112 -11.40 8.96 -14.83
CA SER A 112 -11.68 7.71 -15.53
C SER A 112 -12.26 6.67 -14.58
N GLU A 113 -13.39 6.08 -14.98
CA GLU A 113 -14.04 4.93 -14.32
C GLU A 113 -13.23 3.64 -14.51
N LYS A 114 -12.26 3.64 -15.45
CA LYS A 114 -11.28 2.54 -15.65
C LYS A 114 -10.15 2.55 -14.61
N LEU A 115 -10.26 3.39 -13.58
CA LEU A 115 -9.47 3.30 -12.35
C LEU A 115 -10.42 3.09 -11.17
N GLN A 116 -10.29 1.96 -10.50
CA GLN A 116 -10.93 1.68 -9.23
C GLN A 116 -9.88 1.66 -8.11
N ILE A 117 -10.25 2.19 -6.96
CA ILE A 117 -9.40 2.15 -5.76
C ILE A 117 -10.12 1.28 -4.73
N THR A 118 -9.39 0.33 -4.17
CA THR A 118 -9.82 -0.53 -3.05
C THR A 118 -8.76 -0.47 -1.97
N THR A 119 -9.05 -1.00 -0.78
CA THR A 119 -8.04 -1.07 0.28
C THR A 119 -7.27 -2.39 0.20
N GLU A 120 -6.01 -2.38 0.64
CA GLU A 120 -5.21 -3.60 0.79
C GLU A 120 -5.93 -4.69 1.61
N PRO A 121 -6.48 -4.43 2.81
CA PRO A 121 -7.19 -5.46 3.56
C PRO A 121 -8.47 -5.96 2.89
N GLU A 122 -9.15 -5.13 2.09
CA GLU A 122 -10.31 -5.55 1.30
C GLU A 122 -9.90 -6.49 0.17
N ALA A 123 -8.89 -6.12 -0.61
CA ALA A 123 -8.35 -6.97 -1.67
C ALA A 123 -7.84 -8.32 -1.13
N ALA A 124 -7.13 -8.31 -0.01
CA ALA A 124 -6.66 -9.52 0.66
C ALA A 124 -7.82 -10.40 1.14
N ALA A 125 -8.87 -9.81 1.72
CA ALA A 125 -10.03 -10.56 2.15
C ALA A 125 -10.82 -11.19 0.99
N ILE A 126 -10.96 -10.47 -0.13
CA ILE A 126 -11.56 -11.03 -1.35
C ILE A 126 -10.73 -12.22 -1.83
N TYR A 127 -9.40 -12.09 -1.87
CA TYR A 127 -8.55 -13.22 -2.26
C TYR A 127 -8.75 -14.44 -1.34
N CYS A 128 -8.76 -14.25 -0.02
CA CYS A 128 -8.99 -15.33 0.96
C CYS A 128 -10.38 -15.98 0.80
N LEU A 129 -11.41 -15.20 0.45
CA LEU A 129 -12.74 -15.70 0.16
C LEU A 129 -12.74 -16.66 -1.04
N TYR A 130 -12.07 -16.28 -2.12
CA TYR A 130 -12.07 -17.07 -3.36
C TYR A 130 -11.06 -18.23 -3.34
N SER A 131 -10.00 -18.15 -2.55
CA SER A 131 -9.00 -19.21 -2.39
C SER A 131 -9.32 -20.10 -1.20
N SER A 132 -8.90 -19.68 0.00
CA SER A 132 -8.91 -20.51 1.22
C SER A 132 -10.31 -20.91 1.67
N LEU A 133 -11.29 -19.98 1.70
CA LEU A 133 -12.63 -20.33 2.20
C LEU A 133 -13.35 -21.31 1.25
N LYS A 134 -13.20 -21.14 -0.06
CA LYS A 134 -13.76 -22.09 -1.04
C LYS A 134 -13.08 -23.46 -0.97
N GLU A 135 -11.76 -23.49 -0.89
CA GLU A 135 -11.00 -24.74 -0.78
C GLU A 135 -11.38 -25.53 0.48
N HIS A 136 -11.51 -24.85 1.62
CA HIS A 136 -11.87 -25.47 2.89
C HIS A 136 -13.38 -25.60 3.13
N LYS A 137 -14.22 -25.29 2.13
CA LYS A 137 -15.70 -25.35 2.21
C LYS A 137 -16.29 -24.51 3.36
N LEU A 138 -15.62 -23.40 3.70
CA LEU A 138 -16.02 -22.42 4.72
C LEU A 138 -16.83 -21.27 4.10
N THR A 139 -17.72 -21.58 3.15
CA THR A 139 -18.50 -20.60 2.38
C THR A 139 -19.89 -20.34 2.95
N LYS A 140 -20.14 -20.74 4.20
CA LYS A 140 -21.45 -20.53 4.84
C LYS A 140 -21.59 -19.06 5.23
N SER A 141 -22.73 -18.45 4.89
CA SER A 141 -23.10 -17.11 5.38
C SER A 141 -23.05 -17.06 6.91
N GLY A 142 -22.50 -15.97 7.45
CA GLY A 142 -22.21 -15.77 8.86
C GLY A 142 -20.83 -16.29 9.31
N THR A 143 -20.02 -16.86 8.42
CA THR A 143 -18.65 -17.29 8.75
C THR A 143 -17.76 -16.07 8.95
N ASN A 144 -17.15 -15.96 10.13
CA ASN A 144 -16.13 -14.94 10.40
C ASN A 144 -14.74 -15.50 10.09
N PHE A 145 -13.87 -14.69 9.50
CA PHE A 145 -12.48 -15.03 9.27
C PHE A 145 -11.60 -13.80 9.50
N MET A 146 -10.35 -14.04 9.87
CA MET A 146 -9.35 -12.99 10.04
C MET A 146 -8.28 -13.16 8.98
N VAL A 147 -7.95 -12.06 8.33
CA VAL A 147 -6.78 -11.93 7.46
C VAL A 147 -5.68 -11.28 8.28
N VAL A 148 -4.50 -11.89 8.26
CA VAL A 148 -3.30 -11.37 8.89
C VAL A 148 -2.28 -11.14 7.76
N ASP A 149 -2.12 -9.90 7.36
CA ASP A 149 -1.17 -9.49 6.34
C ASP A 149 0.14 -9.07 7.01
N CYS A 150 1.14 -9.96 6.95
CA CYS A 150 2.46 -9.73 7.53
C CYS A 150 3.40 -9.15 6.48
N GLY A 151 3.24 -7.86 6.20
CA GLY A 151 4.10 -7.10 5.30
C GLY A 151 5.53 -6.93 5.83
N GLY A 152 6.38 -6.29 5.03
CA GLY A 152 7.80 -6.08 5.36
C GLY A 152 8.06 -5.08 6.49
N GLY A 153 7.08 -4.21 6.82
CA GLY A 153 7.21 -3.19 7.86
C GLY A 153 5.95 -2.95 8.69
N THR A 154 4.83 -3.58 8.35
CA THR A 154 3.57 -3.53 9.10
C THR A 154 2.98 -4.94 9.18
N VAL A 155 2.21 -5.19 10.24
CA VAL A 155 1.35 -6.37 10.34
C VAL A 155 -0.07 -5.86 10.47
N ASP A 156 -0.87 -6.08 9.45
CA ASP A 156 -2.23 -5.57 9.34
C ASP A 156 -3.23 -6.71 9.56
N LEU A 157 -4.12 -6.52 10.53
CA LEU A 157 -5.15 -7.49 10.88
C LEU A 157 -6.51 -6.96 10.47
N THR A 158 -7.28 -7.77 9.76
CA THR A 158 -8.66 -7.45 9.40
C THR A 158 -9.54 -8.66 9.66
N THR A 159 -10.65 -8.45 10.37
CA THR A 159 -11.69 -9.47 10.53
C THR A 159 -12.81 -9.15 9.56
N ARG A 160 -13.30 -10.18 8.85
CA ARG A 160 -14.43 -10.09 7.94
C ARG A 160 -15.46 -11.15 8.24
N LYS A 161 -16.70 -10.83 7.92
CA LYS A 161 -17.82 -11.76 7.95
C LYS A 161 -18.33 -12.00 6.53
N LEU A 162 -18.38 -13.27 6.15
CA LEU A 162 -18.98 -13.69 4.90
C LEU A 162 -20.50 -13.55 4.99
N LEU A 163 -21.08 -12.77 4.10
CA LEU A 163 -22.53 -12.64 3.92
C LEU A 163 -23.01 -13.57 2.80
N GLU A 164 -24.30 -13.47 2.47
CA GLU A 164 -24.84 -14.13 1.28
C GLU A 164 -24.22 -13.56 0.00
N GLU A 165 -24.33 -14.30 -1.11
CA GLU A 165 -23.87 -13.87 -2.44
C GLU A 165 -22.37 -13.51 -2.52
N ASN A 166 -21.53 -14.06 -1.64
CA ASN A 166 -20.09 -13.79 -1.56
C ASN A 166 -19.75 -12.32 -1.24
N GLN A 167 -20.60 -11.63 -0.51
CA GLN A 167 -20.30 -10.30 0.02
C GLN A 167 -19.54 -10.38 1.35
N LEU A 168 -18.77 -9.33 1.66
CA LEU A 168 -17.98 -9.23 2.90
C LEU A 168 -18.43 -8.01 3.71
N GLU A 169 -18.65 -8.21 5.01
CA GLU A 169 -18.79 -7.19 6.06
C GLU A 169 -17.46 -7.05 6.81
#